data_AF-A0A8H4LL31-F1
#
_entry.id   AF-A0A8H4LL31-F1
#
_cell.length_a   1.000
_cell.length_b   1.000
_cell.length_c   1.000
_cell.angle_alpha   90.00
_cell.angle_beta   90.00
_cell.angle_gamma   90.00
#
_symmetry.space_group_name_H-M   'P 1'
#
loop_
_entity.id
_entity.type
_entity.pdbx_description
1 polymer ?
#
loop_
_entity_poly.entity_id
_entity_poly.type
_entity_poly.pdbx_seq_one_letter_code
_entity_poly.pdbx_strand_id
1 'polypeptide(L)'
;MVVMPSPPDLSARYKEYYRIDVSTRLPPGTDSVEQFENNPRQPRPPATPKRPVPEWPQESERKGKWISKYLEQLDPETEYDQIIRTVNFFQGTSFAIAIGYCSTFIHLTQPPAGAAAIHHGGKAYSRRHQRFYDTQNHFLDWMWYGSGSEETKQDIERINKLHASIWKNVPGSYSTPWEGQMSVIGSAYFETYLRKLSGARNQDPHPHLAAAWPAWAERVCAHFRTEPEDGSRSYGINFPRNWEELSGFYLWFQALPFDQYTSAEDREKGHKIAEAFVDEFSTLWFPRQLHWLGHSVLLTVLARKVRYQQQLGHPNPIVKAAIKLGFKILFVLTDLLPDPVKPTLLEDYQAIKEWDRFKIDAKVETDWKRRASIIDVLLATFLVLCAAVFLARGYLPSI
;
A
#
# COMPACT_ATOMS: atom_id res chain seq x y z
N MET A 1 -34.97 -14.88 -0.45
CA MET A 1 -33.50 -15.08 -0.48
C MET A 1 -33.18 -15.82 -1.76
N VAL A 2 -32.42 -15.22 -2.67
CA VAL A 2 -31.90 -15.95 -3.83
C VAL A 2 -30.75 -16.81 -3.32
N VAL A 3 -30.92 -18.12 -3.33
CA VAL A 3 -29.84 -19.06 -2.99
C VAL A 3 -28.87 -19.00 -4.15
N MET A 4 -27.73 -18.32 -3.94
CA MET A 4 -26.63 -18.35 -4.88
C MET A 4 -26.11 -19.79 -4.95
N PRO A 5 -25.85 -20.33 -6.16
CA PRO A 5 -25.33 -21.69 -6.29
C PRO A 5 -24.01 -21.82 -5.53
N SER A 6 -23.78 -23.00 -4.94
CA SER A 6 -22.48 -23.34 -4.36
C SER A 6 -21.38 -23.15 -5.41
N PRO A 7 -20.24 -22.55 -5.04
CA PRO A 7 -19.19 -22.29 -5.99
C PRO A 7 -18.64 -23.63 -6.54
N PRO A 8 -18.24 -23.66 -7.82
CA PRO A 8 -17.72 -24.87 -8.45
C PRO A 8 -16.46 -25.35 -7.75
N ASP A 9 -16.16 -26.64 -7.90
CA ASP A 9 -14.92 -27.25 -7.44
C ASP A 9 -13.70 -26.53 -8.05
N LEU A 10 -12.57 -26.55 -7.34
CA LEU A 10 -11.33 -25.90 -7.78
C LEU A 10 -10.91 -26.34 -9.19
N SER A 11 -11.14 -27.61 -9.53
CA SER A 11 -10.83 -28.17 -10.86
C SER A 11 -11.68 -27.59 -11.99
N ALA A 12 -12.83 -26.98 -11.67
CA ALA A 12 -13.75 -26.36 -12.62
C ALA A 12 -13.65 -24.82 -12.63
N ARG A 13 -12.81 -24.23 -11.77
CA ARG A 13 -12.49 -22.80 -11.81
C ARG A 13 -11.41 -22.59 -12.88
N TYR A 14 -11.65 -21.67 -13.81
CA TYR A 14 -10.71 -21.25 -14.86
C TYR A 14 -10.70 -19.72 -14.94
N LYS A 15 -10.07 -19.15 -15.98
CA LYS A 15 -9.94 -17.69 -16.19
C LYS A 15 -11.27 -16.95 -16.07
N GLU A 16 -12.36 -17.56 -16.51
CA GLU A 16 -13.69 -16.98 -16.56
C GLU A 16 -14.34 -16.90 -15.17
N TYR A 17 -13.90 -17.73 -14.22
CA TYR A 17 -14.55 -17.84 -12.91
C TYR A 17 -14.53 -16.53 -12.12
N TYR A 18 -13.40 -15.80 -12.16
CA TYR A 18 -13.26 -14.52 -11.49
C TYR A 18 -13.40 -13.32 -12.45
N ARG A 19 -13.88 -13.53 -13.69
CA ARG A 19 -13.99 -12.42 -14.65
C ARG A 19 -14.96 -11.38 -14.14
N ILE A 20 -14.49 -10.13 -14.05
CA ILE A 20 -15.30 -8.96 -13.76
C ILE A 20 -15.56 -8.23 -15.07
N ASP A 21 -16.84 -7.94 -15.35
CA ASP A 21 -17.23 -7.15 -16.51
C ASP A 21 -17.04 -5.66 -16.23
N VAL A 22 -16.08 -5.05 -16.94
CA VAL A 22 -15.78 -3.62 -16.88
C VAL A 22 -16.18 -2.88 -18.15
N SER A 23 -16.92 -3.52 -19.06
CA SER A 23 -17.28 -2.96 -20.38
C SER A 23 -18.05 -1.64 -20.29
N THR A 24 -18.84 -1.46 -19.23
CA THR A 24 -19.62 -0.24 -18.96
C THR A 24 -18.87 0.77 -18.06
N ARG A 25 -17.67 0.41 -17.59
CA ARG A 25 -16.86 1.18 -16.63
C ARG A 25 -15.38 0.96 -16.92
N LEU A 26 -14.94 1.37 -18.09
CA LEU A 26 -13.54 1.19 -18.50
C LEU A 26 -12.59 1.97 -17.56
N PRO A 27 -11.38 1.44 -17.32
CA PRO A 27 -10.39 2.16 -16.54
C PRO A 27 -9.97 3.45 -17.27
N PRO A 28 -9.58 4.51 -16.54
CA PRO A 28 -9.13 5.75 -17.14
C PRO A 28 -7.98 5.56 -18.15
N GLY A 29 -8.02 6.33 -19.23
CA GLY A 29 -7.12 6.17 -20.37
C GLY A 29 -7.49 5.05 -21.34
N THR A 30 -8.67 4.42 -21.17
CA THR A 30 -9.22 3.46 -22.12
C THR A 30 -10.53 3.98 -22.71
N ASP A 31 -10.55 4.18 -24.03
CA ASP A 31 -11.62 4.87 -24.74
C ASP A 31 -12.74 3.93 -25.20
N SER A 32 -12.46 2.63 -25.37
CA SER A 32 -13.45 1.64 -25.84
C SER A 32 -13.17 0.21 -25.34
N VAL A 33 -14.22 -0.63 -25.36
CA VAL A 33 -14.10 -2.07 -25.06
C VAL A 33 -13.18 -2.77 -26.06
N GLU A 34 -13.23 -2.36 -27.33
CA GLU A 34 -12.35 -2.90 -28.37
C GLU A 34 -10.87 -2.62 -28.08
N GLN A 35 -10.54 -1.39 -27.67
CA GLN A 35 -9.19 -1.05 -27.20
C GLN A 35 -8.84 -1.86 -25.95
N PHE A 36 -9.76 -2.03 -25.02
CA PHE A 36 -9.50 -2.76 -23.79
C PHE A 36 -9.20 -4.25 -24.02
N GLU A 37 -10.03 -4.93 -24.82
CA GLU A 37 -10.01 -6.39 -24.96
C GLU A 37 -9.10 -6.87 -26.11
N ASN A 38 -9.15 -6.18 -27.25
CA ASN A 38 -8.55 -6.65 -28.51
C ASN A 38 -7.29 -5.85 -28.90
N ASN A 39 -7.28 -4.53 -28.65
CA ASN A 39 -6.18 -3.64 -29.04
C ASN A 39 -5.58 -2.88 -27.85
N PRO A 40 -5.10 -3.56 -26.80
CA PRO A 40 -4.65 -2.89 -25.58
C PRO A 40 -3.41 -2.05 -25.83
N ARG A 41 -3.35 -0.87 -25.21
CA ARG A 41 -2.16 0.01 -25.19
C ARG A 41 -1.00 -0.79 -24.60
N GLN A 42 0.06 -0.96 -25.38
CA GLN A 42 1.26 -1.68 -24.93
C GLN A 42 2.11 -0.80 -24.00
N PRO A 43 2.89 -1.40 -23.08
CA PRO A 43 3.80 -0.63 -22.24
C PRO A 43 4.72 0.28 -23.06
N ARG A 44 4.99 1.50 -22.59
CA ARG A 44 6.00 2.38 -23.22
C ARG A 44 7.38 1.69 -23.19
N PRO A 45 8.19 1.84 -24.26
CA PRO A 45 9.58 1.41 -24.20
C PRO A 45 10.32 2.18 -23.11
N PRO A 46 11.37 1.58 -22.51
CA PRO A 46 12.19 2.30 -21.55
C PRO A 46 12.85 3.53 -22.20
N ALA A 47 12.50 4.72 -21.72
CA ALA A 47 13.21 5.95 -22.03
C ALA A 47 14.61 5.93 -21.39
N THR A 48 15.57 6.46 -22.14
CA THR A 48 16.98 6.56 -21.76
C THR A 48 17.29 7.99 -21.32
N PRO A 49 18.02 8.19 -20.20
CA PRO A 49 18.51 9.50 -19.81
C PRO A 49 19.30 10.17 -20.94
N LYS A 50 19.03 11.46 -21.19
CA LYS A 50 19.73 12.26 -22.21
C LYS A 50 21.14 12.68 -21.76
N ARG A 51 21.47 12.46 -20.50
CA ARG A 51 22.71 12.84 -19.82
C ARG A 51 22.96 11.88 -18.64
N PRO A 52 24.13 11.92 -17.99
CA PRO A 52 24.31 11.27 -16.70
C PRO A 52 23.29 11.80 -15.68
N VAL A 53 22.62 10.87 -14.99
CA VAL A 53 21.61 11.22 -13.97
C VAL A 53 22.32 11.93 -12.82
N PRO A 54 21.87 13.13 -12.41
CA PRO A 54 22.47 13.84 -11.28
C PRO A 54 22.41 13.02 -9.99
N GLU A 55 23.52 12.93 -9.28
CA GLU A 55 23.55 12.37 -7.93
C GLU A 55 22.87 13.30 -6.92
N TRP A 56 22.56 12.78 -5.73
CA TRP A 56 22.09 13.63 -4.64
C TRP A 56 23.17 14.66 -4.26
N PRO A 57 22.80 15.91 -3.95
CA PRO A 57 23.74 16.89 -3.41
C PRO A 57 24.47 16.35 -2.18
N GLN A 58 25.64 16.89 -1.85
CA GLN A 58 26.35 16.47 -0.63
C GLN A 58 25.53 16.80 0.62
N GLU A 59 25.68 16.04 1.70
CA GLU A 59 24.90 16.28 2.94
C GLU A 59 25.04 17.72 3.46
N SER A 60 26.22 18.34 3.32
CA SER A 60 26.49 19.72 3.70
C SER A 60 25.70 20.77 2.90
N GLU A 61 25.19 20.40 1.71
CA GLU A 61 24.45 21.25 0.78
C GLU A 61 22.93 21.08 0.92
N ARG A 62 22.47 20.00 1.56
CA ARG A 62 21.05 19.66 1.77
C ARG A 62 20.44 20.53 2.87
N LYS A 63 19.99 21.73 2.52
CA LYS A 63 19.41 22.72 3.46
C LYS A 63 18.01 23.15 3.06
N GLY A 64 17.13 23.33 4.05
CA GLY A 64 15.75 23.78 3.83
C GLY A 64 14.96 22.79 2.98
N LYS A 65 14.21 23.29 2.00
CA LYS A 65 13.45 22.47 1.03
C LYS A 65 14.29 22.04 -0.17
N TRP A 66 15.36 21.28 0.09
CA TRP A 66 16.34 20.91 -0.94
C TRP A 66 15.82 19.82 -1.90
N ILE A 67 14.90 18.95 -1.46
CA ILE A 67 14.38 17.86 -2.30
C ILE A 67 13.63 18.44 -3.49
N SER A 68 12.72 19.41 -3.27
CA SER A 68 11.99 20.07 -4.37
C SER A 68 12.94 20.65 -5.41
N LYS A 69 13.97 21.40 -4.96
CA LYS A 69 14.98 21.99 -5.84
C LYS A 69 15.80 20.96 -6.61
N TYR A 70 16.05 19.80 -6.01
CA TYR A 70 16.74 18.71 -6.67
C TYR A 70 15.83 18.03 -7.70
N LEU A 71 14.55 17.80 -7.38
CA LEU A 71 13.58 17.24 -8.32
C LEU A 71 13.40 18.13 -9.56
N GLU A 72 13.37 19.45 -9.40
CA GLU A 72 13.31 20.43 -10.49
C GLU A 72 14.48 20.32 -11.49
N GLN A 73 15.61 19.74 -11.08
CA GLN A 73 16.75 19.51 -11.96
C GLN A 73 16.65 18.21 -12.77
N LEU A 74 15.70 17.32 -12.44
CA LEU A 74 15.56 16.00 -13.05
C LEU A 74 14.52 16.02 -14.17
N ASP A 75 14.76 15.29 -15.25
CA ASP A 75 13.78 15.05 -16.32
C ASP A 75 12.82 13.93 -15.90
N PRO A 76 11.53 14.19 -15.60
CA PRO A 76 10.60 13.18 -15.12
C PRO A 76 10.23 12.13 -16.17
N GLU A 77 10.57 12.30 -17.45
CA GLU A 77 10.33 11.28 -18.48
C GLU A 77 11.45 10.24 -18.55
N THR A 78 12.68 10.64 -18.23
CA THR A 78 13.89 9.81 -18.43
C THR A 78 14.64 9.49 -17.13
N GLU A 79 14.49 10.31 -16.09
CA GLU A 79 15.18 10.22 -14.80
C GLU A 79 14.21 9.91 -13.63
N TYR A 80 13.02 9.39 -13.95
CA TYR A 80 11.95 9.07 -13.00
C TYR A 80 12.39 8.08 -11.90
N ASP A 81 13.29 7.13 -12.18
CA ASP A 81 13.82 6.20 -11.17
C ASP A 81 14.52 6.96 -10.03
N GLN A 82 15.27 8.01 -10.36
CA GLN A 82 15.95 8.85 -9.37
C GLN A 82 14.97 9.73 -8.60
N ILE A 83 13.92 10.27 -9.25
CA ILE A 83 12.85 11.00 -8.56
C ILE A 83 12.15 10.10 -7.53
N ILE A 84 11.76 8.89 -7.95
CA ILE A 84 11.06 7.92 -7.09
C ILE A 84 11.93 7.46 -5.93
N ARG A 85 13.20 7.11 -6.21
CA ARG A 85 14.17 6.77 -5.16
C ARG A 85 14.31 7.89 -4.14
N THR A 86 14.46 9.13 -4.62
CA THR A 86 14.69 10.29 -3.74
C THR A 86 13.50 10.52 -2.82
N VAL A 87 12.29 10.61 -3.37
CA VAL A 87 11.10 10.90 -2.57
C VAL A 87 10.82 9.79 -1.58
N ASN A 88 10.84 8.52 -2.00
CA ASN A 88 10.50 7.41 -1.12
C ASN A 88 11.53 7.22 0.00
N PHE A 89 12.83 7.40 -0.26
CA PHE A 89 13.85 7.16 0.75
C PHE A 89 14.11 8.35 1.69
N PHE A 90 13.82 9.58 1.26
CA PHE A 90 13.96 10.75 2.12
C PHE A 90 12.67 11.16 2.82
N GLN A 91 11.51 11.01 2.18
CA GLN A 91 10.23 11.44 2.77
C GLN A 91 9.42 10.27 3.35
N GLY A 92 9.74 9.04 2.95
CA GLY A 92 9.11 7.83 3.45
C GLY A 92 9.48 7.51 4.90
N THR A 93 8.55 6.85 5.58
CA THR A 93 8.76 6.25 6.90
C THR A 93 8.15 4.86 6.93
N SER A 94 8.71 3.97 7.75
CA SER A 94 8.16 2.63 7.94
C SER A 94 6.67 2.64 8.37
N PHE A 95 6.26 3.65 9.16
CA PHE A 95 4.85 3.83 9.53
C PHE A 95 3.96 4.18 8.32
N ALA A 96 4.37 5.16 7.51
CA ALA A 96 3.63 5.57 6.32
C ALA A 96 3.51 4.43 5.29
N ILE A 97 4.58 3.64 5.17
CA ILE A 97 4.61 2.45 4.34
C ILE A 97 3.64 1.39 4.86
N ALA A 98 3.62 1.14 6.17
CA ALA A 98 2.74 0.12 6.75
C ALA A 98 1.25 0.45 6.56
N ILE A 99 0.86 1.70 6.78
CA ILE A 99 -0.53 2.12 6.55
C ILE A 99 -0.90 2.06 5.07
N GLY A 100 0.01 2.46 4.17
CA GLY A 100 -0.19 2.37 2.71
C GLY A 100 -0.32 0.93 2.23
N TYR A 101 0.52 0.03 2.73
CA TYR A 101 0.48 -1.40 2.46
C TYR A 101 -0.82 -2.05 2.92
N CYS A 102 -1.17 -1.88 4.21
CA CYS A 102 -2.36 -2.53 4.76
C CYS A 102 -3.61 -2.00 4.05
N SER A 103 -3.68 -0.69 3.81
CA SER A 103 -4.77 -0.10 3.04
C SER A 103 -4.84 -0.67 1.62
N THR A 104 -3.73 -0.71 0.89
CA THR A 104 -3.69 -1.19 -0.51
C THR A 104 -4.06 -2.66 -0.60
N PHE A 105 -3.55 -3.52 0.28
CA PHE A 105 -3.92 -4.94 0.28
C PHE A 105 -5.40 -5.17 0.60
N ILE A 106 -6.02 -4.35 1.44
CA ILE A 106 -7.47 -4.40 1.67
C ILE A 106 -8.28 -4.02 0.42
N HIS A 107 -7.74 -3.16 -0.46
CA HIS A 107 -8.33 -2.91 -1.78
C HIS A 107 -8.16 -4.12 -2.70
N LEU A 108 -6.97 -4.73 -2.71
CA LEU A 108 -6.66 -5.90 -3.54
C LEU A 108 -7.46 -7.15 -3.16
N THR A 109 -8.07 -7.19 -1.98
CA THR A 109 -8.99 -8.28 -1.60
C THR A 109 -10.45 -7.98 -1.94
N GLN A 110 -10.77 -6.84 -2.56
CA GLN A 110 -12.15 -6.57 -3.00
C GLN A 110 -12.55 -7.42 -4.20
N PRO A 111 -11.70 -7.59 -5.24
CA PRO A 111 -11.95 -8.57 -6.28
C PRO A 111 -11.94 -10.00 -5.70
N PRO A 112 -12.84 -10.90 -6.15
CA PRO A 112 -12.88 -12.27 -5.67
C PRO A 112 -11.59 -13.05 -6.00
N ALA A 113 -10.97 -12.80 -7.16
CA ALA A 113 -9.67 -13.37 -7.53
C ALA A 113 -8.58 -12.99 -6.51
N GLY A 114 -8.48 -11.70 -6.18
CA GLY A 114 -7.51 -11.19 -5.21
C GLY A 114 -7.75 -11.72 -3.79
N ALA A 115 -9.01 -11.77 -3.35
CA ALA A 115 -9.38 -12.39 -2.08
C ALA A 115 -8.95 -13.86 -2.02
N ALA A 116 -9.26 -14.66 -3.04
CA ALA A 116 -8.90 -16.06 -3.10
C ALA A 116 -7.38 -16.29 -3.15
N ALA A 117 -6.66 -15.50 -3.95
CA ALA A 117 -5.22 -15.61 -4.10
C ALA A 117 -4.45 -15.26 -2.82
N ILE A 118 -4.84 -14.18 -2.13
CA ILE A 118 -4.18 -13.76 -0.88
C ILE A 118 -4.57 -14.67 0.29
N HIS A 119 -5.79 -15.23 0.27
CA HIS A 119 -6.21 -16.22 1.27
C HIS A 119 -5.41 -17.52 1.17
N HIS A 120 -5.02 -17.89 -0.06
CA HIS A 120 -4.35 -19.15 -0.33
C HIS A 120 -3.03 -19.28 0.45
N GLY A 121 -2.80 -20.45 1.04
CA GLY A 121 -1.63 -20.73 1.89
C GLY A 121 -1.64 -20.05 3.26
N GLY A 122 -2.64 -19.22 3.58
CA GLY A 122 -2.86 -18.67 4.93
C GLY A 122 -1.77 -17.73 5.47
N LYS A 123 -0.82 -17.29 4.63
CA LYS A 123 0.32 -16.46 5.05
C LYS A 123 -0.10 -15.12 5.66
N ALA A 124 -1.24 -14.56 5.25
CA ALA A 124 -1.80 -13.35 5.84
C ALA A 124 -2.13 -13.50 7.34
N TYR A 125 -2.26 -14.73 7.85
CA TYR A 125 -2.59 -15.02 9.24
C TYR A 125 -1.42 -15.62 10.00
N SER A 126 -0.80 -16.67 9.45
CA SER A 126 0.20 -17.47 10.15
C SER A 126 1.62 -16.92 10.08
N ARG A 127 1.89 -16.05 9.10
CA ARG A 127 3.21 -15.47 8.79
C ARG A 127 3.06 -13.99 8.42
N ARG A 128 2.15 -13.29 9.11
CA ARG A 128 1.71 -11.94 8.74
C ARG A 128 2.89 -10.97 8.66
N HIS A 129 3.76 -10.95 9.67
CA HIS A 129 4.86 -10.00 9.74
C HIS A 129 5.93 -10.35 8.72
N GLN A 130 6.23 -11.63 8.55
CA GLN A 130 7.13 -12.07 7.48
C GLN A 130 6.58 -11.61 6.11
N ARG A 131 5.30 -11.84 5.82
CA ARG A 131 4.66 -11.40 4.57
C ARG A 131 4.74 -9.89 4.38
N PHE A 132 4.48 -9.11 5.43
CA PHE A 132 4.61 -7.66 5.42
C PHE A 132 6.01 -7.24 5.00
N TYR A 133 7.03 -7.66 5.74
CA TYR A 133 8.39 -7.25 5.46
C TYR A 133 8.92 -7.79 4.13
N ASP A 134 8.59 -9.02 3.74
CA ASP A 134 8.99 -9.56 2.42
C ASP A 134 8.40 -8.73 1.28
N THR A 135 7.11 -8.41 1.33
CA THR A 135 6.46 -7.57 0.32
C THR A 135 7.06 -6.16 0.30
N GLN A 136 7.33 -5.57 1.46
CA GLN A 136 7.97 -4.25 1.55
C GLN A 136 9.37 -4.25 0.95
N ASN A 137 10.17 -5.28 1.22
CA ASN A 137 11.50 -5.37 0.66
C ASN A 137 11.48 -5.42 -0.86
N HIS A 138 10.58 -6.20 -1.46
CA HIS A 138 10.41 -6.22 -2.91
C HIS A 138 10.10 -4.82 -3.46
N PHE A 139 9.09 -4.14 -2.93
CA PHE A 139 8.73 -2.78 -3.38
C PHE A 139 9.86 -1.77 -3.21
N LEU A 140 10.54 -1.80 -2.07
CA LEU A 140 11.66 -0.90 -1.78
C LEU A 140 12.88 -1.22 -2.64
N ASP A 141 13.12 -2.48 -2.99
CA ASP A 141 14.16 -2.87 -3.95
C ASP A 141 13.88 -2.25 -5.31
N TRP A 142 12.64 -2.28 -5.80
CA TRP A 142 12.30 -1.71 -7.11
C TRP A 142 12.45 -0.18 -7.12
N MET A 143 12.12 0.48 -6.01
CA MET A 143 12.33 1.92 -5.86
C MET A 143 13.80 2.28 -5.67
N TRP A 144 14.58 1.40 -5.02
CA TRP A 144 16.00 1.60 -4.78
C TRP A 144 16.81 1.35 -6.03
N TYR A 145 16.69 0.20 -6.69
CA TYR A 145 17.50 -0.11 -7.86
C TYR A 145 16.97 0.57 -9.14
N GLY A 146 15.66 0.80 -9.20
CA GLY A 146 14.98 1.40 -10.34
C GLY A 146 14.20 0.36 -11.16
N SER A 147 13.13 0.81 -11.80
CA SER A 147 12.14 0.00 -12.50
C SER A 147 12.70 -0.91 -13.59
N GLY A 148 13.77 -0.48 -14.28
CA GLY A 148 14.38 -1.21 -15.39
C GLY A 148 15.69 -1.93 -15.05
N SER A 149 16.13 -1.92 -13.79
CA SER A 149 17.38 -2.52 -13.36
C SER A 149 17.33 -4.06 -13.44
N GLU A 150 18.50 -4.69 -13.50
CA GLU A 150 18.58 -6.15 -13.53
C GLU A 150 18.13 -6.77 -12.19
N GLU A 151 18.45 -6.11 -11.07
CA GLU A 151 18.00 -6.49 -9.73
C GLU A 151 16.47 -6.49 -9.64
N THR A 152 15.82 -5.44 -10.13
CA THR A 152 14.35 -5.33 -10.14
C THR A 152 13.72 -6.42 -11.02
N LYS A 153 14.27 -6.68 -12.22
CA LYS A 153 13.77 -7.74 -13.11
C LYS A 153 13.89 -9.12 -12.47
N GLN A 154 15.04 -9.43 -11.89
CA GLN A 154 15.28 -10.71 -11.22
C GLN A 154 14.38 -10.90 -10.01
N ASP A 155 14.13 -9.82 -9.26
CA ASP A 155 13.25 -9.87 -8.11
C ASP A 155 11.78 -10.07 -8.50
N ILE A 156 11.28 -9.32 -9.49
CA ILE A 156 9.92 -9.50 -10.03
C ILE A 156 9.76 -10.90 -10.63
N GLU A 157 10.80 -11.48 -11.25
CA GLU A 157 10.76 -12.86 -11.75
C GLU A 157 10.49 -13.88 -10.64
N ARG A 158 11.03 -13.67 -9.43
CA ARG A 158 10.70 -14.52 -8.27
C ARG A 158 9.23 -14.40 -7.89
N ILE A 159 8.67 -13.19 -8.00
CA ILE A 159 7.25 -12.96 -7.73
C ILE A 159 6.37 -13.57 -8.81
N ASN A 160 6.74 -13.48 -10.09
CA ASN A 160 6.02 -14.16 -11.17
C ASN A 160 5.93 -15.67 -10.91
N LYS A 161 7.03 -16.31 -10.48
CA LYS A 161 7.02 -17.74 -10.08
C LYS A 161 6.10 -18.01 -8.89
N LEU A 162 6.04 -17.09 -7.93
CA LEU A 162 5.10 -17.19 -6.80
C LEU A 162 3.64 -17.07 -7.29
N HIS A 163 3.33 -16.09 -8.14
CA HIS A 163 1.99 -15.91 -8.73
C HIS A 163 1.56 -17.14 -9.53
N ALA A 164 2.45 -17.69 -10.37
CA ALA A 164 2.21 -18.93 -11.12
C ALA A 164 1.90 -20.12 -10.19
N SER A 165 2.62 -20.24 -9.08
CA SER A 165 2.38 -21.28 -8.07
C SER A 165 1.02 -21.14 -7.40
N ILE A 166 0.62 -19.91 -7.06
CA ILE A 166 -0.71 -19.63 -6.48
C ILE A 166 -1.80 -19.91 -7.52
N TRP A 167 -1.61 -19.49 -8.76
CA TRP A 167 -2.59 -19.70 -9.84
C TRP A 167 -2.93 -21.16 -10.04
N LYS A 168 -1.93 -22.07 -9.97
CA LYS A 168 -2.17 -23.53 -10.06
C LYS A 168 -3.15 -24.05 -9.01
N ASN A 169 -3.25 -23.38 -7.86
CA ASN A 169 -4.16 -23.75 -6.77
C ASN A 169 -5.40 -22.85 -6.68
N VAL A 170 -5.38 -21.70 -7.33
CA VAL A 170 -6.47 -20.73 -7.42
C VAL A 170 -6.60 -20.26 -8.87
N PRO A 171 -7.08 -21.12 -9.78
CA PRO A 171 -7.12 -20.78 -11.19
C PRO A 171 -8.02 -19.57 -11.46
N GLY A 172 -7.61 -18.73 -12.40
CA GLY A 172 -8.26 -17.47 -12.75
C GLY A 172 -7.84 -16.26 -11.88
N SER A 173 -7.07 -16.47 -10.81
CA SER A 173 -6.35 -15.37 -10.15
C SER A 173 -5.27 -14.79 -11.07
N TYR A 174 -4.83 -13.54 -10.86
CA TYR A 174 -3.74 -12.94 -11.65
C TYR A 174 -3.97 -12.86 -13.18
N SER A 175 -5.15 -13.22 -13.68
CA SER A 175 -5.49 -13.21 -15.10
C SER A 175 -5.79 -11.83 -15.67
N THR A 176 -5.99 -10.86 -14.78
CA THR A 176 -6.51 -9.55 -15.11
C THR A 176 -5.46 -8.48 -14.76
N PRO A 177 -4.82 -7.83 -15.75
CA PRO A 177 -3.76 -6.84 -15.53
C PRO A 177 -4.10 -5.75 -14.52
N TRP A 178 -5.29 -5.15 -14.64
CA TRP A 178 -5.68 -4.01 -13.81
C TRP A 178 -5.81 -4.36 -12.32
N GLU A 179 -6.08 -5.62 -11.96
CA GLU A 179 -6.05 -6.05 -10.55
C GLU A 179 -4.63 -5.98 -9.98
N GLY A 180 -3.65 -6.42 -10.76
CA GLY A 180 -2.24 -6.33 -10.40
C GLY A 180 -1.73 -4.88 -10.37
N GLN A 181 -2.13 -4.06 -11.34
CA GLN A 181 -1.75 -2.64 -11.41
C GLN A 181 -2.13 -1.86 -10.15
N MET A 182 -3.28 -2.17 -9.55
CA MET A 182 -3.75 -1.52 -8.32
C MET A 182 -2.74 -1.65 -7.18
N SER A 183 -1.93 -2.72 -7.14
CA SER A 183 -0.90 -2.89 -6.10
C SER A 183 0.19 -1.82 -6.15
N VAL A 184 0.62 -1.45 -7.36
CA VAL A 184 1.66 -0.43 -7.60
C VAL A 184 1.06 0.98 -7.60
N ILE A 185 -0.11 1.15 -8.20
CA ILE A 185 -0.84 2.43 -8.21
C ILE A 185 -1.24 2.84 -6.79
N GLY A 186 -1.60 1.88 -5.94
CA GLY A 186 -1.88 2.12 -4.53
C GLY A 186 -0.71 2.79 -3.82
N SER A 187 0.50 2.24 -3.99
CA SER A 187 1.72 2.84 -3.44
C SER A 187 2.00 4.24 -3.99
N ALA A 188 1.73 4.48 -5.28
CA ALA A 188 1.95 5.77 -5.91
C ALA A 188 1.00 6.88 -5.43
N TYR A 189 -0.29 6.56 -5.26
CA TYR A 189 -1.34 7.55 -4.99
C TYR A 189 -1.70 7.70 -3.51
N PHE A 190 -1.35 6.73 -2.65
CA PHE A 190 -1.86 6.66 -1.28
C PHE A 190 -1.59 7.93 -0.44
N GLU A 191 -0.40 8.52 -0.52
CA GLU A 191 -0.12 9.76 0.22
C GLU A 191 -1.02 10.92 -0.26
N THR A 192 -1.18 11.08 -1.58
CA THR A 192 -2.06 12.09 -2.17
C THR A 192 -3.50 11.89 -1.70
N TYR A 193 -3.98 10.64 -1.71
CA TYR A 193 -5.28 10.29 -1.17
C TYR A 193 -5.40 10.66 0.32
N LEU A 194 -4.37 10.40 1.14
CA LEU A 194 -4.38 10.72 2.57
C LEU A 194 -4.35 12.23 2.85
N ARG A 195 -3.61 13.00 2.05
CA ARG A 195 -3.61 14.48 2.07
C ARG A 195 -4.99 15.05 1.73
N LYS A 196 -5.62 14.54 0.67
CA LYS A 196 -7.00 14.91 0.29
C LYS A 196 -8.00 14.52 1.36
N LEU A 197 -7.89 13.30 1.90
CA LEU A 197 -8.76 12.80 2.96
C LEU A 197 -8.70 13.71 4.19
N SER A 198 -7.49 14.02 4.67
CA SER A 198 -7.27 14.86 5.87
C SER A 198 -7.57 16.35 5.67
N GLY A 199 -7.68 16.81 4.42
CA GLY A 199 -7.82 18.23 4.11
C GLY A 199 -6.53 18.99 4.37
N ALA A 200 -5.39 18.38 4.05
CA ALA A 200 -4.08 19.03 4.04
C ALA A 200 -4.06 20.22 3.08
N ARG A 201 -3.15 21.18 3.31
CA ARG A 201 -3.02 22.38 2.47
C ARG A 201 -2.47 22.03 1.09
N ASN A 202 -1.34 21.32 1.05
CA ASN A 202 -0.76 20.80 -0.17
C ASN A 202 -1.30 19.39 -0.38
N GLN A 203 -2.19 19.24 -1.36
CA GLN A 203 -2.91 17.98 -1.61
C GLN A 203 -2.35 17.18 -2.78
N ASP A 204 -1.72 17.85 -3.73
CA ASP A 204 -1.12 17.22 -4.90
C ASP A 204 0.40 17.11 -4.74
N PRO A 205 1.02 16.09 -5.34
CA PRO A 205 2.47 15.89 -5.25
C PRO A 205 3.23 16.96 -6.06
N HIS A 206 4.55 17.02 -5.85
CA HIS A 206 5.43 17.82 -6.69
C HIS A 206 5.25 17.46 -8.18
N PRO A 207 5.23 18.42 -9.13
CA PRO A 207 4.94 18.13 -10.55
C PRO A 207 5.85 17.06 -11.17
N HIS A 208 7.16 17.09 -10.87
CA HIS A 208 8.08 16.06 -11.37
C HIS A 208 7.80 14.68 -10.77
N LEU A 209 7.33 14.60 -9.53
CA LEU A 209 6.90 13.34 -8.93
C LEU A 209 5.60 12.83 -9.57
N ALA A 210 4.65 13.73 -9.80
CA ALA A 210 3.39 13.43 -10.48
C ALA A 210 3.63 12.84 -11.88
N ALA A 211 4.60 13.39 -12.62
CA ALA A 211 4.99 12.91 -13.95
C ALA A 211 5.83 11.62 -13.91
N ALA A 212 6.69 11.46 -12.90
CA ALA A 212 7.53 10.28 -12.73
C ALA A 212 6.74 9.01 -12.37
N TRP A 213 5.72 9.11 -11.52
CA TRP A 213 4.96 7.95 -11.03
C TRP A 213 4.36 7.07 -12.14
N PRO A 214 3.60 7.60 -13.11
CA PRO A 214 3.06 6.80 -14.21
C PRO A 214 4.15 6.11 -15.04
N ALA A 215 5.27 6.80 -15.31
CA ALA A 215 6.38 6.23 -16.08
C ALA A 215 7.09 5.11 -15.32
N TRP A 216 7.37 5.31 -14.04
CA TRP A 216 7.99 4.32 -13.17
C TRP A 216 7.10 3.08 -12.98
N ALA A 217 5.85 3.29 -12.57
CA ALA A 217 4.94 2.23 -12.19
C ALA A 217 4.54 1.36 -13.39
N GLU A 218 4.40 1.96 -14.58
CA GLU A 218 4.17 1.22 -15.82
C GLU A 218 5.30 0.23 -16.11
N ARG A 219 6.56 0.66 -15.98
CA ARG A 219 7.73 -0.19 -16.25
C ARG A 219 7.85 -1.33 -15.25
N VAL A 220 7.64 -1.04 -13.97
CA VAL A 220 7.54 -2.08 -12.94
C VAL A 220 6.44 -3.07 -13.29
N CYS A 221 5.23 -2.59 -13.63
CA CYS A 221 4.10 -3.46 -14.00
C CYS A 221 4.36 -4.26 -15.28
N ALA A 222 5.14 -3.73 -16.23
CA ALA A 222 5.48 -4.43 -17.47
C ALA A 222 6.34 -5.68 -17.25
N HIS A 223 7.04 -5.79 -16.11
CA HIS A 223 7.79 -6.99 -15.73
C HIS A 223 6.92 -8.10 -15.12
N PHE A 224 5.70 -7.79 -14.67
CA PHE A 224 4.76 -8.79 -14.16
C PHE A 224 4.00 -9.47 -15.30
N ARG A 225 3.69 -10.76 -15.10
CA ARG A 225 2.95 -11.58 -16.06
C ARG A 225 1.55 -11.92 -15.57
N THR A 226 0.58 -11.99 -16.49
CA THR A 226 -0.75 -12.55 -16.20
C THR A 226 -0.75 -14.07 -16.29
N GLU A 227 -1.66 -14.70 -15.54
CA GLU A 227 -1.86 -16.14 -15.57
C GLU A 227 -3.19 -16.55 -16.24
N PRO A 228 -3.31 -17.71 -16.91
CA PRO A 228 -2.20 -18.61 -17.25
C PRO A 228 -1.20 -17.91 -18.17
N GLU A 229 0.09 -18.17 -17.93
CA GLU A 229 1.19 -17.69 -18.76
C GLU A 229 1.13 -18.33 -20.16
N ASP A 230 0.32 -17.75 -21.05
CA ASP A 230 0.41 -17.96 -22.50
C ASP A 230 1.40 -16.96 -23.16
N GLY A 231 2.02 -16.10 -22.35
CA GLY A 231 2.92 -15.04 -22.77
C GLY A 231 2.22 -13.82 -23.39
N SER A 232 0.89 -13.75 -23.38
CA SER A 232 0.15 -12.75 -24.16
C SER A 232 0.03 -11.39 -23.49
N ARG A 233 0.14 -11.28 -22.16
CA ARG A 233 -0.14 -10.03 -21.41
C ARG A 233 0.77 -9.85 -20.20
N SER A 234 1.30 -8.63 -20.06
CA SER A 234 1.93 -8.13 -18.83
C SER A 234 0.95 -7.28 -18.04
N TYR A 235 1.26 -6.97 -16.78
CA TYR A 235 0.48 -5.98 -16.03
C TYR A 235 0.69 -4.55 -16.54
N GLY A 236 1.64 -4.30 -17.46
CA GLY A 236 1.86 -2.97 -18.02
C GLY A 236 0.87 -2.58 -19.13
N ILE A 237 0.06 -3.51 -19.65
CA ILE A 237 -0.90 -3.17 -20.71
C ILE A 237 -1.99 -2.24 -20.18
N ASN A 238 -2.42 -1.26 -20.99
CA ASN A 238 -3.40 -0.24 -20.60
C ASN A 238 -3.05 0.56 -19.34
N PHE A 239 -1.80 0.53 -18.87
CA PHE A 239 -1.40 1.26 -17.66
C PHE A 239 -1.62 2.77 -17.81
N PRO A 240 -2.05 3.48 -16.75
CA PRO A 240 -2.19 4.94 -16.75
C PRO A 240 -0.97 5.72 -17.25
N ARG A 241 -1.17 6.69 -18.14
CA ARG A 241 -0.05 7.41 -18.81
C ARG A 241 0.44 8.66 -18.10
N ASN A 242 -0.43 9.28 -17.33
CA ASN A 242 -0.20 10.54 -16.64
C ASN A 242 -0.83 10.48 -15.24
N TRP A 243 -0.58 11.53 -14.44
CA TRP A 243 -1.06 11.60 -13.06
C TRP A 243 -2.60 11.58 -12.95
N GLU A 244 -3.30 12.19 -13.90
CA GLU A 244 -4.76 12.22 -13.94
C GLU A 244 -5.33 10.83 -14.18
N GLU A 245 -4.84 10.10 -15.17
CA GLU A 245 -5.22 8.70 -15.41
C GLU A 245 -4.89 7.81 -14.19
N LEU A 246 -3.72 8.01 -13.55
CA LEU A 246 -3.28 7.19 -12.41
C LEU A 246 -4.15 7.42 -11.17
N SER A 247 -4.40 8.69 -10.84
CA SER A 247 -5.28 9.06 -9.73
C SER A 247 -6.74 8.67 -10.00
N GLY A 248 -7.20 8.85 -11.24
CA GLY A 248 -8.48 8.37 -11.71
C GLY A 248 -8.63 6.86 -11.55
N PHE A 249 -7.59 6.09 -11.91
CA PHE A 249 -7.60 4.63 -11.79
C PHE A 249 -7.81 4.18 -10.35
N TYR A 250 -7.07 4.78 -9.40
CA TYR A 250 -7.20 4.45 -7.98
C TYR A 250 -8.64 4.64 -7.48
N LEU A 251 -9.28 5.75 -7.86
CA LEU A 251 -10.67 6.06 -7.50
C LEU A 251 -11.68 5.18 -8.25
N TRP A 252 -11.42 4.90 -9.54
CA TRP A 252 -12.21 4.00 -10.37
C TRP A 252 -12.27 2.59 -9.76
N PHE A 253 -11.12 2.04 -9.38
CA PHE A 253 -11.03 0.71 -8.77
C PHE A 253 -11.87 0.63 -7.49
N GLN A 254 -11.76 1.64 -6.61
CA GLN A 254 -12.60 1.74 -5.40
C GLN A 254 -14.10 1.79 -5.69
N ALA A 255 -14.48 2.35 -6.83
CA ALA A 255 -15.87 2.55 -7.23
C ALA A 255 -16.49 1.33 -7.93
N LEU A 256 -15.71 0.32 -8.30
CA LEU A 256 -16.21 -0.90 -8.94
C LEU A 256 -17.23 -1.63 -8.04
N PRO A 257 -18.30 -2.22 -8.61
CA PRO A 257 -19.33 -2.89 -7.84
C PRO A 257 -18.95 -4.35 -7.56
N PHE A 258 -17.83 -4.55 -6.85
CA PHE A 258 -17.30 -5.88 -6.54
C PHE A 258 -18.34 -6.78 -5.84
N ASP A 259 -19.26 -6.19 -5.08
CA ASP A 259 -20.35 -6.88 -4.41
C ASP A 259 -21.21 -7.72 -5.35
N GLN A 260 -21.30 -7.34 -6.63
CA GLN A 260 -22.05 -8.07 -7.67
C GLN A 260 -21.31 -9.31 -8.18
N TYR A 261 -19.99 -9.36 -8.04
CA TYR A 261 -19.12 -10.43 -8.55
C TYR A 261 -18.56 -11.32 -7.43
N THR A 262 -18.73 -10.93 -6.17
CA THR A 262 -18.16 -11.66 -5.02
C THR A 262 -19.16 -12.65 -4.44
N SER A 263 -18.81 -13.94 -4.50
CA SER A 263 -19.52 -15.02 -3.82
C SER A 263 -19.48 -14.87 -2.29
N ALA A 264 -20.34 -15.59 -1.55
CA ALA A 264 -20.29 -15.59 -0.08
C ALA A 264 -18.94 -16.12 0.45
N GLU A 265 -18.39 -17.15 -0.19
CA GLU A 265 -17.08 -17.74 0.13
C GLU A 265 -15.96 -16.70 0.00
N ASP A 266 -15.89 -16.01 -1.15
CA ASP A 266 -14.83 -15.04 -1.41
C ASP A 266 -15.01 -13.76 -0.59
N ARG A 267 -16.26 -13.41 -0.23
CA ARG A 267 -16.55 -12.34 0.72
C ARG A 267 -15.95 -12.62 2.09
N GLU A 268 -16.13 -13.84 2.59
CA GLU A 268 -15.59 -14.26 3.88
C GLU A 268 -14.05 -14.26 3.86
N LYS A 269 -13.44 -14.74 2.77
CA LYS A 269 -11.98 -14.67 2.59
C LYS A 269 -11.50 -13.21 2.63
N GLY A 270 -12.13 -12.33 1.86
CA GLY A 270 -11.79 -10.91 1.82
C GLY A 270 -11.89 -10.25 3.19
N HIS A 271 -12.98 -10.50 3.92
CA HIS A 271 -13.19 -10.02 5.28
C HIS A 271 -12.08 -10.49 6.23
N LYS A 272 -11.81 -11.79 6.29
CA LYS A 272 -10.77 -12.36 7.17
C LYS A 272 -9.40 -11.76 6.91
N ILE A 273 -9.01 -11.63 5.63
CA ILE A 273 -7.73 -11.03 5.26
C ILE A 273 -7.70 -9.56 5.67
N ALA A 274 -8.79 -8.83 5.45
CA ALA A 274 -8.84 -7.42 5.77
C ALA A 274 -8.72 -7.17 7.28
N GLU A 275 -9.40 -7.95 8.11
CA GLU A 275 -9.22 -7.96 9.57
C GLU A 275 -7.76 -8.24 9.95
N ALA A 276 -7.13 -9.25 9.31
CA ALA A 276 -5.73 -9.60 9.58
C ALA A 276 -4.76 -8.45 9.27
N PHE A 277 -4.96 -7.69 8.18
CA PHE A 277 -4.16 -6.50 7.88
C PHE A 277 -4.41 -5.37 8.87
N VAL A 278 -5.65 -5.21 9.36
CA VAL A 278 -5.95 -4.21 10.38
C VAL A 278 -5.28 -4.53 11.71
N ASP A 279 -5.30 -5.80 12.10
CA ASP A 279 -4.63 -6.31 13.29
C ASP A 279 -3.10 -6.24 13.18
N GLU A 280 -2.55 -6.56 12.01
CA GLU A 280 -1.11 -6.46 11.75
C GLU A 280 -0.61 -5.03 11.96
N PHE A 281 -1.25 -4.05 11.31
CA PHE A 281 -0.89 -2.64 11.47
C PHE A 281 -0.98 -2.20 12.94
N SER A 282 -2.07 -2.58 13.61
CA SER A 282 -2.29 -2.25 15.01
C SER A 282 -1.19 -2.83 15.90
N THR A 283 -0.78 -4.07 15.64
CA THR A 283 0.27 -4.76 16.41
C THR A 283 1.66 -4.15 16.17
N LEU A 284 1.98 -3.77 14.93
CA LEU A 284 3.30 -3.23 14.59
C LEU A 284 3.53 -1.84 15.19
N TRP A 285 2.48 -1.01 15.26
CA TRP A 285 2.62 0.42 15.50
C TRP A 285 1.95 0.93 16.77
N PHE A 286 1.09 0.15 17.41
CA PHE A 286 0.40 0.55 18.62
C PHE A 286 0.66 -0.46 19.74
N PRO A 287 0.80 -0.01 20.99
CA PRO A 287 0.75 -0.91 22.12
C PRO A 287 -0.65 -1.52 22.24
N ARG A 288 -0.74 -2.67 22.93
CA ARG A 288 -1.99 -3.46 23.05
C ARG A 288 -3.21 -2.60 23.44
N GLN A 289 -3.02 -1.67 24.36
CA GLN A 289 -4.06 -0.80 24.93
C GLN A 289 -4.58 0.23 23.91
N LEU A 290 -3.81 0.49 22.86
CA LEU A 290 -4.13 1.41 21.76
C LEU A 290 -4.38 0.69 20.43
N HIS A 291 -4.52 -0.64 20.40
CA HIS A 291 -4.87 -1.34 19.16
C HIS A 291 -6.21 -0.84 18.58
N TRP A 292 -7.17 -0.47 19.42
CA TRP A 292 -8.42 0.14 18.96
C TRP A 292 -8.19 1.44 18.17
N LEU A 293 -7.12 2.19 18.49
CA LEU A 293 -6.73 3.39 17.77
C LEU A 293 -6.08 3.02 16.42
N GLY A 294 -5.19 2.04 16.39
CA GLY A 294 -4.63 1.49 15.15
C GLY A 294 -5.71 1.00 14.18
N HIS A 295 -6.69 0.25 14.71
CA HIS A 295 -7.88 -0.16 13.98
C HIS A 295 -8.67 1.04 13.45
N SER A 296 -8.92 2.04 14.29
CA SER A 296 -9.62 3.28 13.89
C SER A 296 -8.86 4.08 12.82
N VAL A 297 -7.53 4.07 12.84
CA VAL A 297 -6.67 4.69 11.82
C VAL A 297 -6.90 4.03 10.47
N LEU A 298 -6.81 2.70 10.38
CA LEU A 298 -7.04 2.00 9.12
C LEU A 298 -8.48 2.14 8.64
N LEU A 299 -9.47 1.99 9.52
CA LEU A 299 -10.85 2.25 9.17
C LEU A 299 -11.07 3.68 8.70
N THR A 300 -10.33 4.67 9.19
CA THR A 300 -10.46 6.06 8.75
C THR A 300 -9.92 6.26 7.33
N VAL A 301 -8.78 5.64 7.00
CA VAL A 301 -8.17 5.78 5.67
C VAL A 301 -8.87 4.97 4.59
N LEU A 302 -9.50 3.84 4.92
CA LEU A 302 -10.23 3.05 3.92
C LEU A 302 -11.48 3.78 3.42
N ALA A 303 -11.73 3.75 2.10
CA ALA A 303 -12.94 4.32 1.54
C ALA A 303 -14.19 3.55 2.04
N ARG A 304 -15.33 4.25 2.13
CA ARG A 304 -16.57 3.68 2.71
C ARG A 304 -17.02 2.41 1.99
N LYS A 305 -16.94 2.40 0.65
CA LYS A 305 -17.33 1.25 -0.17
C LYS A 305 -16.43 0.03 0.07
N VAL A 306 -15.13 0.25 0.25
CA VAL A 306 -14.15 -0.79 0.59
C VAL A 306 -14.49 -1.43 1.93
N ARG A 307 -14.77 -0.62 2.96
CA ARG A 307 -15.18 -1.14 4.28
C ARG A 307 -16.47 -1.95 4.23
N TYR A 308 -17.45 -1.53 3.42
CA TYR A 308 -18.68 -2.30 3.24
C TYR A 308 -18.42 -3.63 2.54
N GLN A 309 -17.63 -3.62 1.47
CA GLN A 309 -17.27 -4.84 0.75
C GLN A 309 -16.58 -5.84 1.67
N GLN A 310 -15.68 -5.37 2.54
CA GLN A 310 -14.91 -6.20 3.47
C GLN A 310 -15.54 -6.37 4.86
N GLN A 311 -16.75 -5.87 5.09
CA GLN A 311 -17.47 -6.01 6.35
C GLN A 311 -16.72 -5.51 7.61
N LEU A 312 -15.83 -4.52 7.46
CA LEU A 312 -14.96 -3.99 8.53
C LEU A 312 -15.65 -2.99 9.48
N GLY A 313 -16.94 -2.76 9.31
CA GLY A 313 -17.66 -1.72 10.06
C GLY A 313 -17.23 -0.28 9.70
N HIS A 314 -17.44 0.64 10.64
CA HIS A 314 -17.17 2.07 10.45
C HIS A 314 -16.40 2.67 11.63
N PRO A 315 -15.47 3.60 11.37
CA PRO A 315 -14.81 4.30 12.45
C PRO A 315 -15.80 5.21 13.18
N ASN A 316 -15.63 5.35 14.49
CA ASN A 316 -16.39 6.34 15.27
C ASN A 316 -16.19 7.75 14.66
N PRO A 317 -17.26 8.55 14.44
CA PRO A 317 -17.14 9.84 13.76
C PRO A 317 -16.19 10.84 14.45
N ILE A 318 -16.16 10.86 15.78
CA ILE A 318 -15.31 11.76 16.57
C ILE A 318 -13.85 11.32 16.44
N VAL A 319 -13.58 10.03 16.63
CA VAL A 319 -12.23 9.46 16.49
C VAL A 319 -11.72 9.64 15.06
N LYS A 320 -12.57 9.42 14.05
CA LYS A 320 -12.28 9.70 12.64
C LYS A 320 -11.87 11.16 12.45
N ALA A 321 -12.63 12.11 12.99
CA ALA A 321 -12.30 13.53 12.88
C ALA A 321 -10.95 13.86 13.53
N ALA A 322 -10.67 13.30 14.70
CA ALA A 322 -9.38 13.45 15.39
C ALA A 322 -8.21 12.86 14.58
N ILE A 323 -8.36 11.66 14.01
CA ILE A 323 -7.33 11.04 13.16
C ILE A 323 -7.06 11.90 11.91
N LYS A 324 -8.11 12.39 11.25
CA LYS A 324 -7.97 13.28 10.08
C LYS A 324 -7.25 14.58 10.45
N LEU A 325 -7.56 15.16 11.60
CA LEU A 325 -6.85 16.32 12.15
C LEU A 325 -5.38 15.99 12.43
N GLY A 326 -5.08 14.83 13.02
CA GLY A 326 -3.71 14.36 13.26
C GLY A 326 -2.89 14.27 11.97
N PHE A 327 -3.43 13.64 10.93
CA PHE A 327 -2.79 13.61 9.61
C PHE A 327 -2.62 15.01 9.01
N LYS A 328 -3.63 15.88 9.14
CA LYS A 328 -3.52 17.26 8.67
C LYS A 328 -2.38 18.01 9.36
N ILE A 329 -2.25 17.88 10.68
CA ILE A 329 -1.15 18.48 11.46
C ILE A 329 0.19 17.89 11.01
N LEU A 330 0.28 16.56 10.85
CA LEU A 330 1.48 15.90 10.36
C LEU A 330 1.93 16.47 9.01
N PHE A 331 1.03 16.58 8.03
CA PHE A 331 1.36 17.15 6.73
C PHE A 331 1.74 18.63 6.81
N VAL A 332 1.07 19.43 7.64
CA VAL A 332 1.47 20.84 7.86
C VAL A 332 2.89 20.92 8.42
N LEU A 333 3.25 20.06 9.38
CA LEU A 333 4.60 20.02 9.92
C LEU A 333 5.61 19.58 8.86
N THR A 334 5.33 18.53 8.08
CA THR A 334 6.20 18.08 6.98
C THR A 334 6.38 19.18 5.92
N ASP A 335 5.33 19.92 5.60
CA ASP A 335 5.39 20.99 4.60
C ASP A 335 6.21 22.20 5.10
N LEU A 336 6.22 22.47 6.41
CA LEU A 336 6.93 23.60 7.02
C LEU A 336 8.38 23.31 7.41
N LEU A 337 8.66 22.10 7.91
CA LEU A 337 9.98 21.72 8.39
C LEU A 337 10.98 21.56 7.23
N PRO A 338 12.29 21.76 7.44
CA PRO A 338 13.30 21.43 6.44
C PRO A 338 13.20 19.97 5.99
N ASP A 339 13.54 19.70 4.73
CA ASP A 339 13.66 18.33 4.25
C ASP A 339 14.80 17.61 4.97
N PRO A 340 14.69 16.29 5.18
CA PRO A 340 15.73 15.54 5.87
C PRO A 340 17.04 15.54 5.09
N VAL A 341 18.15 15.62 5.84
CA VAL A 341 19.51 15.62 5.27
C VAL A 341 19.93 14.22 4.84
N LYS A 342 19.43 13.20 5.54
CA LYS A 342 19.73 11.78 5.30
C LYS A 342 18.49 11.03 4.83
N PRO A 343 18.65 9.96 4.04
CA PRO A 343 17.52 9.13 3.60
C PRO A 343 16.96 8.36 4.79
N THR A 344 15.89 8.88 5.40
CA THR A 344 15.30 8.38 6.66
C THR A 344 14.88 6.91 6.60
N LEU A 345 14.44 6.45 5.44
CA LEU A 345 13.99 5.07 5.27
C LEU A 345 15.15 4.09 5.00
N LEU A 346 16.32 4.58 4.59
CA LEU A 346 17.42 3.71 4.15
C LEU A 346 17.93 2.82 5.29
N GLU A 347 18.02 3.37 6.51
CA GLU A 347 18.48 2.62 7.69
C GLU A 347 17.51 1.49 8.03
N ASP A 348 16.20 1.77 8.08
CA ASP A 348 15.16 0.76 8.33
C ASP A 348 15.18 -0.34 7.24
N TYR A 349 15.24 0.08 5.97
CA TYR A 349 15.31 -0.81 4.82
C TYR A 349 16.52 -1.75 4.89
N GLN A 350 17.71 -1.22 5.19
CA GLN A 350 18.92 -2.04 5.35
C GLN A 350 18.83 -2.96 6.57
N ALA A 351 18.34 -2.45 7.70
CA ALA A 351 18.22 -3.25 8.93
C ALA A 351 17.30 -4.47 8.74
N ILE A 352 16.19 -4.32 8.02
CA ILE A 352 15.25 -5.41 7.74
C ILE A 352 15.91 -6.48 6.84
N LYS A 353 16.80 -6.10 5.92
CA LYS A 353 17.49 -7.09 5.05
C LYS A 353 18.37 -8.06 5.82
N GLU A 354 18.93 -7.62 6.95
CA GLU A 354 19.76 -8.44 7.83
C GLU A 354 18.95 -9.41 8.72
N TRP A 355 17.62 -9.34 8.69
CA TRP A 355 16.79 -10.21 9.53
C TRP A 355 16.73 -11.64 8.98
N ASP A 356 16.81 -12.61 9.90
CA ASP A 356 16.48 -14.01 9.59
C ASP A 356 14.99 -14.12 9.26
N ARG A 357 14.71 -14.34 7.97
CA ARG A 357 13.35 -14.35 7.38
C ARG A 357 12.40 -15.31 8.11
N PHE A 358 12.91 -16.45 8.57
CA PHE A 358 12.09 -17.46 9.23
C PHE A 358 11.75 -17.12 10.69
N LYS A 359 12.41 -16.11 11.26
CA LYS A 359 12.23 -15.67 12.65
C LYS A 359 11.57 -14.31 12.79
N ILE A 360 11.17 -13.67 11.68
CA ILE A 360 10.57 -12.32 11.69
C ILE A 360 9.35 -12.25 12.60
N ASP A 361 8.38 -13.16 12.46
CA ASP A 361 7.17 -13.13 13.28
C ASP A 361 7.49 -13.25 14.78
N ALA A 362 8.33 -14.22 15.16
CA ALA A 362 8.73 -14.43 16.55
C ALA A 362 9.50 -13.23 17.13
N LYS A 363 10.36 -12.61 16.32
CA LYS A 363 11.10 -11.39 16.68
C LYS A 363 10.13 -10.23 16.94
N VAL A 364 9.22 -9.96 16.01
CA VAL A 364 8.24 -8.88 16.10
C VAL A 364 7.34 -9.06 17.33
N GLU A 365 6.85 -10.28 17.56
CA GLU A 365 6.04 -10.57 18.75
C GLU A 365 6.80 -10.36 20.06
N THR A 366 8.07 -10.75 20.11
CA THR A 366 8.93 -10.56 21.29
C THR A 366 9.19 -9.07 21.54
N ASP A 367 9.55 -8.33 20.50
CA ASP A 367 9.80 -6.90 20.57
C ASP A 367 8.53 -6.14 20.97
N TRP A 368 7.36 -6.54 20.45
CA TRP A 368 6.07 -5.98 20.85
C TRP A 368 5.73 -6.27 22.31
N LYS A 369 5.84 -7.53 22.77
CA LYS A 369 5.58 -7.89 24.18
C LYS A 369 6.43 -7.04 25.13
N ARG A 370 7.71 -6.85 24.79
CA ARG A 370 8.62 -5.99 25.56
C ARG A 370 8.15 -4.53 25.60
N ARG A 371 7.76 -3.94 24.46
CA ARG A 371 7.25 -2.56 24.39
C ARG A 371 5.93 -2.39 25.16
N ALA A 372 5.02 -3.36 25.04
CA ALA A 372 3.75 -3.35 25.74
C ALA A 372 3.94 -3.33 27.26
N SER A 373 4.84 -4.18 27.80
CA SER A 373 5.15 -4.19 29.23
C SER A 373 5.70 -2.86 29.74
N ILE A 374 6.54 -2.18 28.96
CA ILE A 374 7.06 -0.84 29.33
C ILE A 374 5.90 0.17 29.43
N ILE A 375 4.99 0.15 28.46
CA ILE A 375 3.85 1.08 28.42
C ILE A 375 2.85 0.79 29.53
N ASP A 376 2.60 -0.49 29.85
CA ASP A 376 1.78 -0.89 30.99
C ASP A 376 2.35 -0.34 32.30
N VAL A 377 3.68 -0.40 32.49
CA VAL A 377 4.35 0.17 33.66
C VAL A 377 4.20 1.69 33.70
N LEU A 378 4.36 2.38 32.56
CA LEU A 378 4.18 3.83 32.49
C LEU A 378 2.75 4.26 32.77
N LEU A 379 1.75 3.57 32.21
CA LEU A 379 0.33 3.84 32.45
C LEU A 379 -0.05 3.57 33.90
N ALA A 380 0.40 2.45 34.48
CA ALA A 380 0.17 2.14 35.89
C ALA A 380 0.80 3.22 36.80
N THR A 381 2.03 3.63 36.50
CA THR A 381 2.72 4.71 37.24
C THR A 381 1.95 6.02 37.14
N PHE A 382 1.50 6.39 35.93
CA PHE A 382 0.69 7.59 35.72
C PHE A 382 -0.62 7.55 36.51
N LEU A 383 -1.33 6.41 36.50
CA LEU A 383 -2.58 6.25 37.26
C LEU A 383 -2.34 6.34 38.78
N VAL A 384 -1.26 5.75 39.30
CA VAL A 384 -0.87 5.88 40.71
C VAL A 384 -0.57 7.33 41.08
N LEU A 385 0.14 8.07 40.22
CA LEU A 385 0.41 9.49 40.42
C LEU A 385 -0.88 10.33 40.39
N CYS A 386 -1.79 10.07 39.45
CA CYS A 386 -3.09 10.74 39.40
C CYS A 386 -3.94 10.45 40.64
N ALA A 387 -3.96 9.19 41.11
CA ALA A 387 -4.66 8.80 42.33
C ALA A 387 -4.05 9.47 43.58
N ALA A 388 -2.72 9.51 43.67
CA ALA A 388 -2.02 10.19 44.77
C ALA A 388 -2.32 11.69 44.79
N VAL A 389 -2.34 12.36 43.62
CA VAL A 389 -2.71 13.78 43.50
C VAL A 389 -4.19 14.01 43.86
N PHE A 390 -5.08 13.13 43.44
CA PHE A 390 -6.51 13.20 43.78
C PHE A 390 -6.74 13.04 45.29
N LEU A 391 -6.09 12.04 45.91
CA LEU A 391 -6.14 11.83 47.35
C LEU A 391 -5.52 13.00 48.12
N ALA A 392 -4.37 13.52 47.68
CA ALA A 392 -3.75 14.70 48.30
C ALA A 392 -4.64 15.95 48.21
N ARG A 393 -5.44 16.10 47.14
CA ARG A 393 -6.43 17.19 47.01
C ARG A 393 -7.68 16.97 47.85
N GLY A 394 -8.10 15.71 48.08
CA GLY A 394 -9.20 15.38 48.99
C GLY A 394 -8.90 15.56 50.48
N TYR A 395 -7.61 15.72 50.83
CA TYR A 395 -7.14 15.95 52.20
C TYR A 395 -6.79 17.42 52.52
N LEU A 396 -7.03 18.36 51.61
CA LEU A 396 -6.95 19.78 51.95
C LEU A 396 -8.22 20.16 52.72
N PRO A 397 -8.13 20.51 54.01
CA PRO A 397 -9.28 21.01 54.74
C PRO A 397 -9.77 22.29 54.04
N SER A 398 -11.08 22.38 53.83
CA SER A 398 -11.73 23.60 53.40
C SER A 398 -11.40 24.72 54.39
N ILE A 399 -10.54 25.65 53.97
CA ILE A 399 -10.28 26.92 54.66
C ILE A 399 -11.37 27.90 54.28
#